data_AF-A0A918B1C7-F1
#
_entry.id   AF-A0A918B1C7-F1
#
_cell.length_a   1.000
_cell.length_b   1.000
_cell.length_c   1.000
_cell.angle_alpha   90.00
_cell.angle_beta   90.00
_cell.angle_gamma   90.00
#
_symmetry.space_group_name_H-M   'P 1'
#
loop_
_entity.id
_entity.type
_entity.pdbx_description
1 polymer ?
#
loop_
_entity_poly.entity_id
_entity_poly.type
_entity_poly.pdbx_seq_one_letter_code
_entity_poly.pdbx_strand_id
1 'polypeptide(L)'
;MPSLSPLTAVATTFAPRLAEFAFEPGFVAAVDQHVAALRERIGAAGPDLVPGPPDGEALSDYALGFLDALAETGWEEPVGHDFAVCRLTAVCWLVRRYGLLGDHGPLDVRERDAEPGPGRGGDRDPDPDAG
;
A
#
# COMPACT_ATOMS: atom_id res chain seq x y z
N MET A 1 -17.84 -19.38 -2.66
CA MET A 1 -17.88 -17.95 -2.98
C MET A 1 -16.44 -17.48 -2.93
N PRO A 2 -15.87 -16.89 -3.99
CA PRO A 2 -14.54 -16.29 -3.87
C PRO A 2 -14.60 -15.22 -2.77
N SER A 3 -13.73 -15.33 -1.77
CA SER A 3 -13.56 -14.28 -0.77
C SER A 3 -13.02 -13.05 -1.52
N LEU A 4 -13.75 -11.93 -1.45
CA LEU A 4 -13.26 -10.66 -1.96
C LEU A 4 -11.92 -10.34 -1.27
N SER A 5 -10.97 -9.75 -1.99
CA SER A 5 -9.77 -9.23 -1.34
C SER A 5 -10.16 -8.22 -0.24
N PRO A 6 -9.39 -8.09 0.85
CA PRO A 6 -9.67 -7.12 1.91
C PRO A 6 -9.87 -5.70 1.37
N LEU A 7 -9.02 -5.27 0.43
CA LEU A 7 -9.14 -3.96 -0.20
C LEU A 7 -10.40 -3.81 -1.05
N THR A 8 -10.82 -4.87 -1.76
CA THR A 8 -12.08 -4.86 -2.51
C THR A 8 -13.27 -4.75 -1.56
N ALA A 9 -13.26 -5.48 -0.45
CA ALA A 9 -14.32 -5.42 0.56
C ALA A 9 -14.43 -4.00 1.15
N VAL A 10 -13.31 -3.42 1.62
CA VAL A 10 -13.29 -2.06 2.17
C VAL A 10 -13.71 -1.02 1.13
N ALA A 11 -13.16 -1.10 -0.09
CA ALA A 11 -13.48 -0.14 -1.14
C ALA A 11 -14.96 -0.18 -1.52
N THR A 12 -15.57 -1.37 -1.57
CA THR A 12 -16.99 -1.52 -1.91
C THR A 12 -17.89 -0.97 -0.80
N THR A 13 -17.60 -1.31 0.46
CA THR A 13 -18.43 -0.92 1.61
C THR A 13 -18.34 0.59 1.88
N PHE A 14 -17.15 1.17 1.84
CA PHE A 14 -16.93 2.55 2.27
C PHE A 14 -16.88 3.58 1.13
N ALA A 15 -16.97 3.17 -0.14
CA ALA A 15 -17.04 4.10 -1.26
C ALA A 15 -18.17 5.15 -1.14
N PRO A 16 -19.40 4.83 -0.70
CA PRO A 16 -20.47 5.82 -0.54
C PRO A 16 -20.12 6.95 0.44
N ARG A 17 -19.36 6.64 1.50
CA ARG A 17 -18.95 7.62 2.53
C ARG A 17 -18.09 8.74 1.96
N LEU A 18 -17.38 8.49 0.86
CA LEU A 18 -16.58 9.53 0.19
C LEU A 18 -17.42 10.68 -0.39
N ALA A 19 -18.71 10.46 -0.65
CA ALA A 19 -19.60 11.54 -1.08
C ALA A 19 -19.86 12.56 0.04
N GLU A 20 -19.77 12.13 1.31
CA GLU A 20 -19.97 13.00 2.48
C GLU A 20 -18.87 14.06 2.60
N PHE A 21 -17.71 13.85 1.97
CA PHE A 21 -16.60 14.82 1.99
C PHE A 21 -16.97 16.19 1.41
N ALA A 22 -18.00 16.25 0.56
CA ALA A 22 -18.50 17.49 0.00
C ALA A 22 -19.25 18.37 1.02
N PHE A 23 -19.69 17.79 2.14
CA PHE A 23 -20.59 18.45 3.10
C PHE A 23 -20.12 18.41 4.55
N GLU A 24 -19.22 17.46 4.90
CA GLU A 24 -18.75 17.23 6.27
C GLU A 24 -17.24 17.50 6.42
N PRO A 25 -16.80 18.77 6.58
CA PRO A 25 -15.37 19.11 6.68
C PRO A 25 -14.69 18.47 7.90
N GLY A 26 -15.43 18.24 8.98
CA GLY A 26 -14.92 17.52 10.16
C GLY A 26 -14.58 16.07 9.85
N PHE A 27 -15.38 15.41 9.01
CA PHE A 27 -15.12 14.05 8.56
C PHE A 27 -13.91 13.98 7.64
N VAL A 28 -13.77 14.94 6.71
CA VAL A 28 -12.59 15.06 5.84
C VAL A 28 -11.32 15.19 6.68
N ALA A 29 -11.31 16.08 7.67
CA ALA A 29 -10.17 16.28 8.55
C ALA A 29 -9.81 15.01 9.34
N ALA A 30 -10.81 14.29 9.85
CA ALA A 30 -10.59 13.02 10.54
C ALA A 30 -9.98 11.98 9.59
N VAL A 31 -10.52 11.82 8.39
CA VAL A 31 -10.00 10.87 7.40
C VAL A 31 -8.58 11.24 6.98
N ASP A 32 -8.25 12.51 6.76
CA ASP A 32 -6.90 12.96 6.43
C ASP A 32 -5.88 12.61 7.51
N GLN A 33 -6.26 12.75 8.79
CA GLN A 33 -5.42 12.30 9.91
C GLN A 33 -5.18 10.78 9.87
N HIS A 34 -6.21 10.00 9.55
CA HIS A 34 -6.08 8.56 9.40
C HIS A 34 -5.23 8.16 8.19
N VAL A 35 -5.34 8.88 7.07
CA VAL A 35 -4.50 8.69 5.87
C VAL A 35 -3.03 8.96 6.22
N ALA A 36 -2.74 10.04 6.95
CA ALA A 36 -1.38 10.36 7.39
C ALA A 36 -0.80 9.23 8.26
N ALA A 37 -1.55 8.78 9.28
CA ALA A 37 -1.13 7.69 10.15
C ALA A 37 -0.95 6.34 9.42
N LEU A 38 -1.75 6.07 8.38
CA LEU A 38 -1.61 4.88 7.55
C LEU A 38 -0.33 4.92 6.71
N ARG A 39 -0.05 6.07 6.08
CA ARG A 39 1.17 6.25 5.29
C ARG A 39 2.44 6.10 6.12
N GLU A 40 2.44 6.64 7.33
CA GLU A 40 3.54 6.47 8.29
C GLU A 40 3.74 5.00 8.67
N ARG A 41 2.65 4.28 8.98
CA ARG A 41 2.70 2.86 9.36
C ARG A 41 3.15 1.94 8.23
N ILE A 42 2.68 2.18 7.01
CA ILE A 42 2.88 1.30 5.85
C ILE A 42 4.18 1.63 5.10
N GLY A 43 4.97 2.61 5.57
CA GLY A 43 6.25 2.95 4.96
C GLY A 43 6.14 3.73 3.66
N ALA A 44 5.01 4.41 3.41
CA ALA A 44 4.86 5.32 2.27
C ALA A 44 5.63 6.65 2.46
N ALA A 45 6.24 6.85 3.64
CA ALA A 45 7.14 7.95 3.95
C ALA A 45 8.58 7.59 3.56
N GLY A 46 8.91 7.69 2.27
CA GLY A 46 10.30 7.69 1.81
C GLY A 46 11.03 8.99 2.20
N PRO A 47 12.34 9.11 1.93
CA PRO A 47 13.12 10.32 2.19
C PRO A 47 12.70 11.53 1.33
N ASP A 48 11.84 11.31 0.34
CA ASP A 48 11.30 12.36 -0.53
C ASP A 48 10.25 13.23 0.17
N LEU A 49 10.25 14.52 -0.18
CA LEU A 49 9.30 15.52 0.33
C LEU A 49 7.84 15.24 -0.09
N VAL A 50 7.63 14.34 -1.06
CA VAL A 50 6.30 13.91 -1.51
C VAL A 50 6.15 12.41 -1.22
N PRO A 51 5.25 12.00 -0.31
CA PRO A 51 4.99 10.60 -0.03
C PRO A 51 4.52 9.86 -1.30
N GLY A 52 5.18 8.75 -1.59
CA GLY A 52 4.82 7.87 -2.72
C GLY A 52 3.49 7.14 -2.51
N PRO A 53 3.04 6.34 -3.50
CA PRO A 53 1.95 5.39 -3.27
C PRO A 53 2.30 4.44 -2.12
N PRO A 54 1.35 4.09 -1.23
CA PRO A 54 1.57 3.04 -0.26
C PRO A 54 1.72 1.70 -0.98
N ASP A 55 2.47 0.78 -0.38
CA ASP A 55 2.50 -0.61 -0.82
C ASP A 55 1.10 -1.23 -0.67
N GLY A 56 0.57 -1.76 -1.78
CA GLY A 56 -0.75 -2.34 -1.84
C GLY A 56 -0.87 -3.63 -1.04
N GLU A 57 0.19 -4.44 -0.97
CA GLU A 57 0.21 -5.68 -0.18
C GLU A 57 0.15 -5.35 1.31
N ALA A 58 1.03 -4.45 1.77
CA ALA A 58 1.02 -3.99 3.16
C ALA A 58 -0.28 -3.29 3.56
N LEU A 59 -0.92 -2.54 2.65
CA LEU A 59 -2.25 -1.96 2.90
C LEU A 59 -3.34 -3.04 2.98
N SER A 60 -3.25 -4.10 2.16
CA SER A 60 -4.17 -5.24 2.20
C SER A 60 -4.04 -6.03 3.50
N ASP A 61 -2.81 -6.34 3.93
CA ASP A 61 -2.53 -7.02 5.20
C ASP A 61 -3.02 -6.19 6.38
N TYR A 62 -2.79 -4.88 6.34
CA TYR A 62 -3.33 -3.97 7.34
C TYR A 62 -4.86 -4.00 7.38
N ALA A 63 -5.51 -3.93 6.22
CA ALA A 63 -6.97 -3.95 6.13
C ALA A 63 -7.55 -5.26 6.66
N LEU A 64 -6.94 -6.40 6.33
CA LEU A 64 -7.35 -7.72 6.82
C LEU A 64 -7.27 -7.77 8.36
N GLY A 65 -6.10 -7.47 8.93
CA GLY A 65 -5.93 -7.53 10.39
C GLY A 65 -6.82 -6.52 11.13
N PHE A 66 -7.11 -5.36 10.54
CA PHE A 66 -8.03 -4.40 11.12
C PHE A 66 -9.48 -4.90 11.08
N LEU A 67 -9.93 -5.48 9.96
CA LEU A 67 -11.26 -6.08 9.85
C LEU A 67 -11.44 -7.27 10.80
N ASP A 68 -10.43 -8.12 10.94
CA ASP A 68 -10.45 -9.25 11.87
C ASP A 68 -10.61 -8.76 13.32
N ALA A 69 -9.86 -7.72 13.72
CA ALA A 69 -10.01 -7.12 15.05
C ALA A 69 -11.40 -6.49 15.29
N LEU A 70 -12.01 -5.90 14.26
CA LEU A 70 -13.39 -5.40 14.35
C LEU A 70 -14.39 -6.55 14.51
N ALA A 71 -14.20 -7.64 13.77
CA ALA A 71 -15.05 -8.83 13.89
C ALA A 71 -14.93 -9.48 15.28
N GLU A 72 -13.72 -9.61 15.81
CA GLU A 72 -13.46 -10.15 17.15
C GLU A 72 -14.08 -9.31 18.27
N THR A 73 -14.14 -7.99 18.10
CA THR A 73 -14.76 -7.08 19.07
C THR A 73 -16.27 -6.96 18.90
N GLY A 74 -16.85 -7.61 17.89
CA GLY A 74 -18.27 -7.53 17.57
C GLY A 74 -18.69 -6.13 17.12
N TRP A 75 -17.77 -5.39 16.49
CA TRP A 75 -18.05 -4.05 16.02
C TRP A 75 -19.07 -4.07 14.88
N GLU A 76 -20.08 -3.21 14.98
CA GLU A 76 -21.06 -2.95 13.94
C GLU A 76 -20.95 -1.50 13.48
N GLU A 77 -21.13 -1.25 12.18
CA GLU A 77 -21.00 0.09 11.62
C GLU A 77 -22.03 1.06 12.23
N PRO A 78 -21.60 2.16 12.88
CA PRO A 78 -22.52 3.16 13.40
C PRO A 78 -23.06 4.06 12.28
N VAL A 79 -24.16 4.75 12.57
CA VAL A 79 -24.75 5.75 11.64
C VAL A 79 -23.80 6.93 11.38
N GLY A 80 -22.90 7.24 12.33
CA GLY A 80 -21.94 8.35 12.26
C GLY A 80 -20.49 7.92 11.99
N HIS A 81 -19.56 8.84 12.24
CA HIS A 81 -18.12 8.64 11.99
C HIS A 81 -17.39 8.32 13.28
N ASP A 82 -17.29 7.04 13.62
CA ASP A 82 -16.38 6.60 14.67
C ASP A 82 -14.97 6.35 14.12
N PHE A 83 -14.06 5.95 14.99
CA PHE A 83 -12.68 5.67 14.61
C PHE A 83 -12.57 4.62 13.49
N ALA A 84 -13.38 3.56 13.54
CA ALA A 84 -13.33 2.47 12.57
C ALA A 84 -13.86 2.92 11.19
N VAL A 85 -14.97 3.66 11.16
CA VAL A 85 -15.49 4.28 9.93
C VAL A 85 -14.45 5.20 9.31
N CYS A 86 -13.84 6.08 10.09
CA CYS A 86 -12.82 6.99 9.56
C CYS A 86 -11.58 6.23 9.06
N ARG A 87 -11.16 5.17 9.77
CA ARG A 87 -10.01 4.33 9.37
C ARG A 87 -10.28 3.56 8.07
N LEU A 88 -11.44 2.94 7.93
CA LEU A 88 -11.82 2.18 6.74
C LEU A 88 -12.08 3.10 5.54
N THR A 89 -12.65 4.28 5.79
CA THR A 89 -12.80 5.32 4.75
C THR A 89 -11.42 5.82 4.28
N ALA A 90 -10.44 5.97 5.16
CA ALA A 90 -9.07 6.32 4.79
C ALA A 90 -8.41 5.24 3.90
N VAL A 91 -8.60 3.95 4.21
CA VAL A 91 -8.14 2.85 3.37
C VAL A 91 -8.83 2.88 2.01
N CYS A 92 -10.15 3.04 1.96
CA CYS A 92 -10.92 3.20 0.72
C CYS A 92 -10.40 4.38 -0.13
N TRP A 93 -10.12 5.51 0.51
CA TRP A 93 -9.56 6.69 -0.16
C TRP A 93 -8.19 6.40 -0.78
N LEU A 94 -7.27 5.75 -0.05
CA LEU A 94 -5.95 5.36 -0.58
C LEU A 94 -6.07 4.41 -1.78
N VAL A 95 -6.94 3.40 -1.66
CA VAL A 95 -7.21 2.44 -2.74
C VAL A 95 -7.68 3.15 -4.01
N ARG A 96 -8.62 4.09 -3.90
CA ARG A 96 -9.12 4.86 -5.05
C ARG A 96 -8.10 5.86 -5.58
N ARG A 97 -7.34 6.52 -4.69
CA ARG A 97 -6.35 7.54 -5.07
C ARG A 97 -5.21 6.96 -5.90
N TYR A 98 -4.77 5.75 -5.57
CA TYR A 98 -3.62 5.10 -6.19
C TYR A 98 -3.98 3.91 -7.09
N GLY A 99 -5.27 3.57 -7.22
CA GLY A 99 -5.71 2.49 -8.11
C GLY A 99 -5.29 1.09 -7.65
N LEU A 100 -5.32 0.82 -6.34
CA LEU A 100 -4.75 -0.39 -5.73
C LEU A 100 -5.62 -1.66 -5.86
N LEU A 101 -6.65 -1.64 -6.70
CA LEU A 101 -7.51 -2.80 -6.95
C LEU A 101 -6.99 -3.69 -8.11
N GLY A 102 -5.75 -3.47 -8.53
CA GLY A 102 -5.09 -4.23 -9.58
C GLY A 102 -4.48 -5.52 -9.06
N ASP A 103 -5.10 -6.64 -9.44
CA ASP A 103 -4.60 -8.01 -9.61
C ASP A 103 -3.38 -8.43 -8.76
N HIS A 104 -3.57 -9.39 -7.86
CA HIS A 104 -2.47 -10.21 -7.34
C HIS A 104 -1.93 -11.10 -8.48
N GLY A 105 -1.27 -10.48 -9.47
CA GLY A 105 -0.42 -11.19 -10.41
C GLY A 105 0.71 -11.89 -9.64
N PRO A 106 1.09 -13.12 -10.01
CA PRO A 106 2.04 -13.90 -9.23
C PRO A 106 3.37 -13.18 -9.18
N LEU A 107 3.77 -12.76 -7.97
CA LEU A 107 5.11 -12.34 -7.56
C LEU A 107 5.99 -11.89 -8.74
N ASP A 108 5.93 -10.60 -9.07
CA ASP A 108 7.06 -9.94 -9.70
C ASP A 108 8.21 -10.01 -8.68
N VAL A 109 8.97 -11.10 -8.78
CA VAL A 109 10.29 -11.22 -8.20
C VAL A 109 11.06 -10.07 -8.82
N ARG A 110 11.06 -8.94 -8.12
CA ARG A 110 12.08 -7.93 -8.30
C ARG A 110 13.39 -8.62 -7.95
N GLU A 111 13.95 -9.18 -9.01
CA GLU A 111 15.34 -9.40 -9.31
C GLU A 111 16.18 -8.53 -8.37
N ARG A 112 16.53 -9.11 -7.22
CA ARG A 112 17.58 -8.58 -6.37
C ARG A 112 18.83 -8.73 -7.19
N ASP A 113 19.22 -7.62 -7.82
CA ASP A 113 20.58 -7.29 -8.22
C ASP A 113 21.41 -8.50 -8.66
N ALA A 114 21.15 -8.95 -9.88
CA ALA A 114 22.15 -9.65 -10.66
C ALA A 114 23.27 -8.64 -10.98
N GLU A 115 24.25 -8.50 -10.09
CA GLU A 115 25.54 -7.87 -10.41
C GLU A 115 26.29 -8.76 -11.42
N PRO A 116 26.50 -8.33 -12.68
CA PRO A 116 27.24 -9.11 -13.66
C PRO A 116 28.71 -8.68 -13.67
N GLY A 117 29.53 -9.33 -12.83
CA GLY A 117 30.99 -9.53 -13.03
C GLY A 117 31.94 -8.32 -13.00
N PRO A 118 33.23 -8.58 -12.76
CA PRO A 118 34.09 -8.58 -13.93
C PRO A 118 34.88 -9.88 -14.05
N GLY A 119 34.72 -10.55 -15.18
CA GLY A 119 35.58 -11.63 -15.60
C GLY A 119 37.00 -11.11 -15.82
N ARG A 120 37.95 -11.59 -15.01
CA ARG A 120 39.38 -11.52 -15.33
C ARG A 120 39.76 -12.80 -16.08
N GLY A 121 39.60 -12.75 -17.40
CA GLY A 121 40.22 -13.66 -18.34
C GLY A 121 40.73 -12.82 -19.51
N GLY A 122 42.02 -12.55 -19.52
CA GLY A 122 42.64 -11.62 -20.47
C GLY A 122 44.13 -11.89 -20.53
N ASP A 123 44.42 -13.03 -21.15
CA ASP A 123 45.67 -13.43 -21.78
C ASP A 123 46.50 -12.22 -22.26
N ARG A 124 47.72 -12.09 -21.74
CA ARG A 124 48.76 -11.23 -22.29
C ARG A 124 50.08 -11.95 -22.14
N ASP A 125 50.39 -12.76 -23.15
CA ASP A 125 51.76 -12.93 -23.61
C ASP A 125 52.27 -11.61 -24.18
N PRO A 126 53.47 -11.18 -23.79
CA PRO A 126 54.33 -10.52 -24.74
C PRO A 126 55.67 -11.26 -24.84
N ASP A 127 55.86 -11.97 -25.95
CA ASP A 127 57.18 -12.11 -26.57
C ASP A 127 57.55 -10.75 -27.18
N PRO A 128 58.71 -10.21 -26.82
CA PRO A 128 59.57 -9.77 -27.91
C PRO A 128 61.04 -10.09 -27.66
N ASP A 129 61.57 -10.94 -28.53
CA ASP A 129 62.84 -10.72 -29.22
C ASP A 129 63.24 -9.23 -29.23
N ALA A 130 64.20 -8.88 -28.37
CA ALA A 130 64.82 -7.57 -28.31
C ALA A 130 66.28 -7.71 -27.87
N GLY A 131 67.14 -8.13 -28.81
CA GLY A 131 68.58 -7.81 -28.82
C GLY A 131 69.52 -8.80 -28.13
#